data_AF-A0ABD2W0S0-F1
#
_entry.id   AF-A0ABD2W0S0-F1
#
_cell.length_a   1.000
_cell.length_b   1.000
_cell.length_c   1.000
_cell.angle_alpha   90.00
_cell.angle_beta   90.00
_cell.angle_gamma   90.00
#
_symmetry.space_group_name_H-M   'P 1'
#
loop_
_entity.id
_entity.type
_entity.pdbx_description
1 polymer ?
#
loop_
_entity_poly.entity_id
_entity_poly.type
_entity_poly.pdbx_seq_one_letter_code
_entity_poly.pdbx_strand_id
1 'polypeptide(L)'
;MRSSATGDESSTLQSSSKASDTITADGKDDSDVVILDEIAARVLGDDPSQPRLQKNNVHPQLMVRWCTWINDGLGKDKLSALLESYEALSKLSEHKINPELAHTLSDKAKKRDSYFLTTQKIAGAALTALGLATSSLLSNDKEINREFLLEKLHDSGKLISQLHHGQLVGRRACIIPLVKKNLRQVMCDLKSDEFLFG
;
A
#
# COMPACT_ATOMS: atom_id res chain seq x y z
N MET A 1 -51.04 -3.94 53.95
CA MET A 1 -52.01 -3.65 52.87
C MET A 1 -51.24 -3.57 51.56
N ARG A 2 -51.62 -4.33 50.51
CA ARG A 2 -50.99 -4.41 49.16
C ARG A 2 -49.52 -4.93 49.18
N SER A 3 -49.00 -5.75 48.25
CA SER A 3 -49.15 -5.94 46.77
C SER A 3 -48.33 -4.94 45.93
N SER A 4 -47.75 -5.28 44.76
CA SER A 4 -47.41 -6.54 44.05
C SER A 4 -46.66 -6.15 42.73
N ALA A 5 -45.84 -6.95 42.04
CA ALA A 5 -45.17 -8.25 42.29
C ALA A 5 -43.66 -8.08 41.91
N THR A 6 -42.84 -8.88 41.20
CA THR A 6 -42.84 -10.14 40.39
C THR A 6 -41.44 -10.81 40.60
N GLY A 7 -41.04 -11.99 40.11
CA GLY A 7 -41.62 -13.06 39.27
C GLY A 7 -40.51 -13.58 38.32
N ASP A 8 -39.66 -14.55 38.67
CA ASP A 8 -39.88 -15.98 39.00
C ASP A 8 -39.97 -16.86 37.73
N GLU A 9 -38.90 -17.61 37.44
CA GLU A 9 -38.79 -18.60 36.35
C GLU A 9 -38.26 -19.93 36.91
N SER A 10 -38.86 -21.05 36.51
CA SER A 10 -38.56 -22.37 37.07
C SER A 10 -38.94 -23.50 36.12
N SER A 11 -38.09 -24.55 36.05
CA SER A 11 -38.39 -25.90 35.52
C SER A 11 -38.67 -26.00 33.99
N THR A 12 -38.65 -27.16 33.32
CA THR A 12 -37.90 -28.43 33.49
C THR A 12 -37.98 -29.24 32.17
N LEU A 13 -36.98 -30.09 31.92
CA LEU A 13 -36.90 -31.21 30.95
C LEU A 13 -38.21 -31.65 30.23
N GLN A 14 -38.13 -31.88 28.92
CA GLN A 14 -38.60 -33.16 28.33
C GLN A 14 -38.03 -33.47 26.93
N SER A 15 -38.24 -34.71 26.48
CA SER A 15 -37.78 -35.35 25.23
C SER A 15 -38.86 -36.33 24.75
N SER A 16 -38.97 -36.61 23.43
CA SER A 16 -39.15 -37.98 22.87
C SER A 16 -39.66 -38.06 21.40
N SER A 17 -38.82 -38.62 20.51
CA SER A 17 -39.21 -39.51 19.37
C SER A 17 -40.04 -38.94 18.18
N LYS A 18 -40.24 -39.62 17.04
CA LYS A 18 -40.03 -41.05 16.64
C LYS A 18 -40.04 -41.26 15.11
N ALA A 19 -39.27 -42.24 14.58
CA ALA A 19 -39.41 -42.91 13.25
C ALA A 19 -39.25 -41.99 12.00
N SER A 20 -38.88 -42.39 10.76
CA SER A 20 -38.45 -43.63 10.04
C SER A 20 -38.10 -43.20 8.57
N ASP A 21 -37.57 -43.91 7.56
CA ASP A 21 -36.99 -45.25 7.21
C ASP A 21 -36.44 -45.12 5.73
N THR A 22 -35.71 -45.98 5.01
CA THR A 22 -34.81 -47.16 5.26
C THR A 22 -34.17 -47.62 3.92
N ILE A 23 -32.82 -47.82 3.86
CA ILE A 23 -32.04 -48.55 2.80
C ILE A 23 -32.02 -47.87 1.38
N THR A 24 -30.94 -47.81 0.57
CA THR A 24 -29.83 -48.74 0.24
C THR A 24 -28.48 -48.00 -0.04
N ALA A 25 -27.38 -48.76 -0.09
CA ALA A 25 -25.99 -48.32 -0.33
C ALA A 25 -25.65 -47.94 -1.79
N ASP A 26 -24.52 -47.24 -1.97
CA ASP A 26 -23.30 -47.82 -2.59
C ASP A 26 -22.04 -47.00 -2.22
N GLY A 27 -20.84 -47.50 -2.52
CA GLY A 27 -19.61 -46.73 -2.66
C GLY A 27 -18.79 -46.46 -1.39
N LYS A 28 -17.88 -47.38 -1.04
CA LYS A 28 -16.73 -47.06 -0.17
C LYS A 28 -15.54 -46.64 -1.04
N ASP A 29 -15.19 -45.36 -1.03
CA ASP A 29 -13.86 -44.89 -1.46
C ASP A 29 -13.04 -44.51 -0.22
N ASP A 30 -11.84 -45.06 -0.09
CA ASP A 30 -11.07 -45.08 1.15
C ASP A 30 -10.00 -43.97 1.15
N SER A 31 -10.47 -42.73 1.21
CA SER A 31 -9.63 -41.57 1.51
C SER A 31 -10.23 -40.74 2.63
N ASP A 32 -9.91 -41.11 3.87
CA ASP A 32 -9.99 -40.22 5.02
C ASP A 32 -9.08 -39.00 4.74
N VAL A 33 -9.66 -37.93 4.21
CA VAL A 33 -8.98 -36.65 4.01
C VAL A 33 -8.75 -36.06 5.40
N VAL A 34 -7.60 -36.40 6.00
CA VAL A 34 -7.17 -35.90 7.31
C VAL A 34 -7.08 -34.38 7.24
N ILE A 35 -8.09 -33.71 7.79
CA ILE A 35 -8.14 -32.26 7.91
C ILE A 35 -7.04 -31.86 8.89
N LEU A 36 -5.91 -31.40 8.35
CA LEU A 36 -4.77 -30.92 9.11
C LEU A 36 -5.20 -29.71 9.97
N ASP A 37 -4.86 -29.73 11.26
CA ASP A 37 -5.04 -28.57 12.12
C ASP A 37 -4.04 -27.45 11.77
N GLU A 38 -4.28 -26.24 12.30
CA GLU A 38 -3.43 -25.06 12.03
C GLU A 38 -1.97 -25.24 12.48
N ILE A 39 -1.70 -26.13 13.44
CA ILE A 39 -0.35 -26.43 13.94
C ILE A 39 0.35 -27.37 12.95
N ALA A 40 -0.32 -28.43 12.50
CA ALA A 40 0.17 -29.38 11.51
C ALA A 40 0.44 -28.69 10.15
N ALA A 41 -0.49 -27.87 9.67
CA ALA A 41 -0.31 -27.08 8.45
C ALA A 41 0.91 -26.15 8.54
N ARG A 42 1.11 -25.48 9.68
CA ARG A 42 2.27 -24.61 9.93
C ARG A 42 3.59 -25.38 10.06
N VAL A 43 3.57 -26.63 10.54
CA VAL A 43 4.77 -27.47 10.69
C VAL A 43 5.19 -28.14 9.38
N LEU A 44 4.23 -28.49 8.51
CA LEU A 44 4.50 -29.10 7.21
C LEU A 44 4.99 -28.09 6.15
N GLY A 45 4.59 -26.81 6.29
CA GLY A 45 5.05 -25.71 5.43
C GLY A 45 4.27 -25.55 4.12
N ASP A 46 4.72 -24.64 3.26
CA ASP A 46 4.10 -24.38 1.96
C ASP A 46 4.17 -25.61 1.04
N ASP A 47 3.02 -26.05 0.51
CA ASP A 47 2.92 -27.14 -0.47
C ASP A 47 3.80 -26.84 -1.71
N PRO A 48 4.84 -27.65 -2.00
CA PRO A 48 5.76 -27.41 -3.11
C PRO A 48 5.15 -27.69 -4.49
N SER A 49 3.95 -28.30 -4.56
CA SER A 49 3.21 -28.53 -5.80
C SER A 49 2.30 -27.37 -6.20
N GLN A 50 1.94 -26.49 -5.25
CA GLN A 50 1.13 -25.30 -5.53
C GLN A 50 2.01 -24.21 -6.18
N PRO A 51 1.67 -23.70 -7.38
CA PRO A 51 2.33 -22.51 -7.89
C PRO A 51 1.99 -21.34 -6.96
N ARG A 52 3.03 -20.69 -6.39
CA ARG A 52 2.88 -19.51 -5.52
C ARG A 52 2.35 -18.30 -6.28
N LEU A 53 1.05 -18.31 -6.55
CA LEU A 53 0.28 -17.17 -7.02
C LEU A 53 0.37 -16.07 -5.96
N GLN A 54 1.22 -15.06 -6.19
CA GLN A 54 1.28 -13.86 -5.37
C GLN A 54 -0.02 -13.05 -5.55
N LYS A 55 -1.06 -13.49 -4.85
CA LYS A 55 -2.42 -12.92 -4.86
C LYS A 55 -2.47 -11.65 -4.02
N ASN A 56 -1.56 -10.72 -4.33
CA ASN A 56 -1.40 -9.40 -3.72
C ASN A 56 -2.61 -8.53 -4.09
N ASN A 57 -3.75 -8.80 -3.46
CA ASN A 57 -5.07 -8.31 -3.84
C ASN A 57 -5.28 -6.86 -3.37
N VAL A 58 -4.42 -5.95 -3.83
CA VAL A 58 -4.57 -4.50 -3.63
C VAL A 58 -5.86 -4.05 -4.30
N HIS A 59 -6.69 -3.35 -3.55
CA HIS A 59 -8.03 -2.96 -4.02
C HIS A 59 -7.97 -2.22 -5.37
N PRO A 60 -8.73 -2.63 -6.41
CA PRO A 60 -8.53 -2.13 -7.79
C PRO A 60 -8.59 -0.60 -7.93
N GLN A 61 -9.44 0.08 -7.16
CA GLN A 61 -9.54 1.54 -7.15
C GLN A 61 -8.27 2.26 -6.62
N LEU A 62 -7.42 1.58 -5.85
CA LEU A 62 -6.10 2.11 -5.47
C LEU A 62 -5.10 1.91 -6.61
N MET A 63 -5.03 0.70 -7.19
CA MET A 63 -4.13 0.38 -8.30
C MET A 63 -4.33 1.34 -9.49
N VAL A 64 -5.57 1.57 -9.93
CA VAL A 64 -5.87 2.51 -11.04
C VAL A 64 -5.33 3.91 -10.75
N ARG A 65 -5.50 4.40 -9.51
CA ARG A 65 -5.03 5.75 -9.11
C ARG A 65 -3.51 5.82 -9.05
N TRP A 66 -2.86 4.83 -8.44
CA TRP A 66 -1.39 4.74 -8.36
C TRP A 66 -0.76 4.63 -9.75
N CYS A 67 -1.26 3.79 -10.64
CA CYS A 67 -0.77 3.69 -12.03
C CYS A 67 -0.94 5.01 -12.80
N THR A 68 -2.08 5.71 -12.64
CA THR A 68 -2.29 7.03 -13.24
C THR A 68 -1.25 8.05 -12.73
N TRP A 69 -1.04 8.11 -11.41
CA TRP A 69 -0.09 9.04 -10.79
C TRP A 69 1.38 8.70 -11.07
N ILE A 70 1.71 7.43 -11.30
CA ILE A 70 3.05 6.99 -11.72
C ILE A 70 3.35 7.44 -13.16
N ASN A 71 2.37 7.38 -14.05
CA ASN A 71 2.56 7.68 -15.47
C ASN A 71 2.41 9.18 -15.78
N ASP A 72 1.29 9.79 -15.38
CA ASP A 72 0.97 11.20 -15.70
C ASP A 72 1.42 12.19 -14.61
N GLY A 73 1.76 11.70 -13.40
CA GLY A 73 2.19 12.52 -12.26
C GLY A 73 1.04 13.13 -11.43
N LEU A 74 1.39 13.76 -10.31
CA LEU A 74 0.51 14.66 -9.57
C LEU A 74 0.62 16.09 -10.13
N GLY A 75 -0.53 16.75 -10.30
CA GLY A 75 -0.58 18.19 -10.57
C GLY A 75 0.13 18.99 -9.47
N LYS A 76 0.93 19.99 -9.87
CA LYS A 76 1.89 20.70 -9.00
C LYS A 76 1.24 21.25 -7.72
N ASP A 77 0.05 21.82 -7.85
CA ASP A 77 -0.68 22.48 -6.75
C ASP A 77 -1.15 21.46 -5.69
N LYS A 78 -1.44 20.22 -6.12
CA LYS A 78 -1.75 19.11 -5.21
C LYS A 78 -0.48 18.59 -4.52
N LEU A 79 0.66 18.63 -5.21
CA LEU A 79 1.94 18.24 -4.64
C LEU A 79 2.44 19.27 -3.61
N SER A 80 2.33 20.58 -3.88
CA SER A 80 2.70 21.61 -2.91
C SER A 80 1.82 21.54 -1.66
N ALA A 81 0.49 21.44 -1.82
CA ALA A 81 -0.43 21.30 -0.70
C ALA A 81 -0.13 20.05 0.17
N LEU A 82 0.27 18.92 -0.44
CA LEU A 82 0.72 17.74 0.31
C LEU A 82 2.08 17.97 1.00
N LEU A 83 3.04 18.62 0.35
CA LEU A 83 4.35 18.91 0.94
C LEU A 83 4.30 19.97 2.06
N GLU A 84 3.28 20.82 2.07
CA GLU A 84 2.95 21.76 3.15
C GLU A 84 2.18 21.05 4.28
N SER A 85 1.25 20.15 3.96
CA SER A 85 0.50 19.36 4.95
C SER A 85 1.36 18.31 5.66
N TYR A 86 2.43 17.85 5.02
CA TYR A 86 3.36 16.84 5.53
C TYR A 86 4.79 17.38 5.48
N GLU A 87 5.05 18.51 6.17
CA GLU A 87 6.42 18.97 6.38
C GLU A 87 7.25 17.85 7.01
N ALA A 88 8.40 17.55 6.41
CA ALA A 88 9.24 16.46 6.85
C ALA A 88 9.76 16.73 8.26
N LEU A 89 9.41 15.85 9.22
CA LEU A 89 9.94 15.88 10.59
C LEU A 89 11.47 16.06 10.54
N SER A 90 12.05 16.89 11.42
CA SER A 90 13.40 17.44 11.23
C SER A 90 14.50 16.41 10.87
N LYS A 91 14.45 15.19 11.43
CA LYS A 91 15.39 14.08 11.13
C LYS A 91 15.17 13.37 9.78
N LEU A 92 14.03 13.59 9.14
CA LEU A 92 13.61 13.08 7.82
C LEU A 92 13.70 14.14 6.71
N SER A 93 14.17 15.35 7.04
CA SER A 93 14.27 16.47 6.09
C SER A 93 15.38 16.27 5.05
N GLU A 94 15.21 16.92 3.89
CA GLU A 94 16.14 16.80 2.76
C GLU A 94 17.53 17.38 3.09
N HIS A 95 18.58 16.60 2.82
CA HIS A 95 19.96 16.98 3.13
C HIS A 95 20.50 17.91 2.04
N LYS A 96 20.48 19.21 2.33
CA LYS A 96 20.95 20.27 1.43
C LYS A 96 22.48 20.19 1.26
N ILE A 97 22.94 20.40 0.03
CA ILE A 97 24.37 20.45 -0.29
C ILE A 97 25.08 21.61 0.43
N ASN A 98 26.29 21.36 0.92
CA ASN A 98 27.12 22.38 1.58
C ASN A 98 27.37 23.57 0.62
N PRO A 99 27.27 24.83 1.08
CA PRO A 99 27.40 26.01 0.22
C PRO A 99 28.75 26.07 -0.49
N GLU A 100 29.85 25.73 0.21
CA GLU A 100 31.20 25.65 -0.36
C GLU A 100 31.26 24.76 -1.62
N LEU A 101 30.60 23.60 -1.58
CA LEU A 101 30.55 22.66 -2.71
C LEU A 101 29.61 23.16 -3.81
N ALA A 102 28.53 23.87 -3.45
CA ALA A 102 27.62 24.46 -4.42
C ALA A 102 28.31 25.48 -5.34
N HIS A 103 29.29 26.24 -4.83
CA HIS A 103 30.08 27.16 -5.66
C HIS A 103 31.04 26.45 -6.63
N THR A 104 31.63 25.32 -6.23
CA THR A 104 32.56 24.53 -7.07
C THR A 104 31.85 23.73 -8.18
N LEU A 105 30.58 23.39 -8.00
CA LEU A 105 29.85 22.51 -8.92
C LEU A 105 29.36 23.22 -10.20
N SER A 106 29.48 22.51 -11.33
CA SER A 106 28.84 22.92 -12.59
C SER A 106 27.31 22.90 -12.49
N ASP A 107 26.62 23.71 -13.28
CA ASP A 107 25.15 23.83 -13.20
C ASP A 107 24.42 22.56 -13.64
N LYS A 108 25.07 21.72 -14.47
CA LYS A 108 24.61 20.36 -14.78
C LYS A 108 24.67 19.41 -13.58
N ALA A 109 25.59 19.63 -12.64
CA ALA A 109 25.61 18.92 -11.36
C ALA A 109 24.55 19.50 -10.41
N LYS A 110 24.49 20.83 -10.23
CA LYS A 110 23.46 21.51 -9.40
C LYS A 110 22.02 21.12 -9.80
N LYS A 111 21.71 21.07 -11.09
CA LYS A 111 20.38 20.69 -11.60
C LYS A 111 20.02 19.20 -11.38
N ARG A 112 21.04 18.33 -11.26
CA ARG A 112 20.87 16.91 -10.93
C ARG A 112 20.75 16.70 -9.42
N ASP A 113 21.52 17.46 -8.64
CA ASP A 113 21.45 17.50 -7.18
C ASP A 113 20.06 17.99 -6.70
N SER A 114 19.55 19.11 -7.22
CA SER A 114 18.23 19.63 -6.84
C SER A 114 17.05 18.71 -7.20
N TYR A 115 17.22 17.85 -8.21
CA TYR A 115 16.29 16.75 -8.51
C TYR A 115 16.33 15.64 -7.43
N PHE A 116 17.51 15.26 -6.95
CA PHE A 116 17.64 14.35 -5.80
C PHE A 116 17.13 14.97 -4.50
N LEU A 117 17.37 16.26 -4.28
CA LEU A 117 16.85 17.02 -3.13
C LEU A 117 15.30 17.03 -3.13
N THR A 118 14.69 17.26 -4.30
CA THR A 118 13.23 17.17 -4.49
C THR A 118 12.71 15.76 -4.23
N THR A 119 13.45 14.73 -4.70
CA THR A 119 13.16 13.31 -4.44
C THR A 119 13.17 13.01 -2.94
N GLN A 120 14.19 13.46 -2.21
CA GLN A 120 14.29 13.30 -0.75
C GLN A 120 13.12 13.98 -0.03
N LYS A 121 12.77 15.22 -0.40
CA LYS A 121 11.65 15.94 0.23
C LYS A 121 10.32 15.22 0.10
N ILE A 122 10.02 14.67 -1.08
CA ILE A 122 8.81 13.88 -1.33
C ILE A 122 8.82 12.59 -0.49
N ALA A 123 9.97 11.92 -0.35
CA ALA A 123 10.11 10.75 0.51
C ALA A 123 9.93 11.09 2.01
N GLY A 124 10.50 12.19 2.49
CA GLY A 124 10.34 12.66 3.87
C GLY A 124 8.88 13.01 4.23
N ALA A 125 8.15 13.63 3.30
CA ALA A 125 6.72 13.87 3.42
C ALA A 125 5.91 12.55 3.42
N ALA A 126 6.23 11.61 2.53
CA ALA A 126 5.57 10.30 2.47
C ALA A 126 5.75 9.49 3.76
N LEU A 127 6.97 9.52 4.32
CA LEU A 127 7.31 8.92 5.61
C LEU A 127 6.63 9.62 6.79
N THR A 128 6.44 10.94 6.72
CA THR A 128 5.68 11.69 7.74
C THR A 128 4.21 11.29 7.73
N ALA A 129 3.57 11.23 6.55
CA ALA A 129 2.19 10.75 6.41
C ALA A 129 2.01 9.30 6.92
N LEU A 130 2.91 8.38 6.52
CA LEU A 130 2.91 6.99 6.99
C LEU A 130 3.18 6.89 8.50
N GLY A 131 4.09 7.71 9.01
CA GLY A 131 4.45 7.76 10.43
C GLY A 131 3.30 8.25 11.31
N LEU A 132 2.50 9.20 10.84
CA LEU A 132 1.28 9.65 11.53
C LEU A 132 0.23 8.53 11.61
N ALA A 133 -0.03 7.83 10.50
CA ALA A 133 -0.90 6.65 10.49
C ALA A 133 -0.38 5.53 11.42
N THR A 134 0.91 5.24 11.36
CA THR A 134 1.53 4.18 12.18
C THR A 134 1.49 4.55 13.67
N SER A 135 1.77 5.80 14.02
CA SER A 135 1.70 6.28 15.41
C SER A 135 0.28 6.18 15.97
N SER A 136 -0.73 6.53 15.17
CA SER A 136 -2.15 6.39 15.54
C SER A 136 -2.61 4.94 15.71
N LEU A 137 -1.87 3.94 15.20
CA LEU A 137 -2.09 2.51 15.44
C LEU A 137 -1.26 1.97 16.62
N LEU A 138 -0.23 2.69 17.06
CA LEU A 138 0.62 2.35 18.21
C LEU A 138 0.17 3.04 19.51
N SER A 139 -0.71 4.05 19.43
CA SER A 139 -1.40 4.60 20.60
C SER A 139 -2.21 3.53 21.33
N ASN A 140 -2.25 3.58 22.65
CA ASN A 140 -3.12 2.76 23.50
C ASN A 140 -4.59 3.25 23.51
N ASP A 141 -5.03 3.93 22.44
CA ASP A 141 -6.37 4.48 22.32
C ASP A 141 -7.38 3.38 21.99
N LYS A 142 -8.52 3.37 22.67
CA LYS A 142 -9.53 2.30 22.52
C LYS A 142 -10.34 2.39 21.23
N GLU A 143 -10.32 3.54 20.55
CA GLU A 143 -11.08 3.79 19.32
C GLU A 143 -10.13 4.23 18.21
N ILE A 144 -10.09 3.45 17.13
CA ILE A 144 -9.23 3.72 15.98
C ILE A 144 -9.97 4.67 15.02
N ASN A 145 -9.44 5.88 14.81
CA ASN A 145 -9.97 6.80 13.80
C ASN A 145 -9.65 6.30 12.38
N ARG A 146 -10.58 5.50 11.85
CA ARG A 146 -10.49 4.89 10.51
C ARG A 146 -10.36 5.91 9.38
N GLU A 147 -11.03 7.06 9.49
CA GLU A 147 -11.01 8.09 8.44
C GLU A 147 -9.62 8.73 8.36
N PHE A 148 -9.06 9.17 9.50
CA PHE A 148 -7.70 9.67 9.61
C PHE A 148 -6.67 8.67 9.06
N LEU A 149 -6.74 7.40 9.48
CA LEU A 149 -5.82 6.38 8.97
C LEU A 149 -5.91 6.21 7.45
N LEU A 150 -7.12 6.12 6.88
CA LEU A 150 -7.31 5.98 5.44
C LEU A 150 -6.79 7.22 4.68
N GLU A 151 -7.01 8.42 5.20
CA GLU A 151 -6.49 9.67 4.64
C GLU A 151 -4.95 9.65 4.61
N LYS A 152 -4.30 9.40 5.75
CA LYS A 152 -2.83 9.47 5.89
C LYS A 152 -2.11 8.37 5.09
N LEU A 153 -2.69 7.16 5.03
CA LEU A 153 -2.20 6.08 4.16
C LEU A 153 -2.40 6.40 2.67
N HIS A 154 -3.54 7.01 2.31
CA HIS A 154 -3.84 7.40 0.93
C HIS A 154 -2.90 8.52 0.43
N ASP A 155 -2.58 9.49 1.28
CA ASP A 155 -1.65 10.58 0.97
C ASP A 155 -0.19 10.13 0.91
N SER A 156 0.23 9.22 1.80
CA SER A 156 1.52 8.55 1.64
C SER A 156 1.60 7.82 0.29
N GLY A 157 0.53 7.12 -0.11
CA GLY A 157 0.41 6.49 -1.43
C GLY A 157 0.49 7.47 -2.61
N LYS A 158 -0.11 8.68 -2.50
CA LYS A 158 0.04 9.76 -3.50
C LYS A 158 1.50 10.20 -3.63
N LEU A 159 2.16 10.45 -2.50
CA LEU A 159 3.54 10.93 -2.46
C LEU A 159 4.54 9.87 -2.97
N ILE A 160 4.34 8.59 -2.65
CA ILE A 160 5.14 7.47 -3.19
C ILE A 160 4.90 7.29 -4.70
N SER A 161 3.66 7.43 -5.18
CA SER A 161 3.36 7.40 -6.62
C SER A 161 4.08 8.54 -7.36
N GLN A 162 4.07 9.75 -6.80
CA GLN A 162 4.79 10.90 -7.34
C GLN A 162 6.31 10.73 -7.27
N LEU A 163 6.84 10.08 -6.23
CA LEU A 163 8.27 9.75 -6.11
C LEU A 163 8.71 8.84 -7.26
N HIS A 164 7.89 7.83 -7.58
CA HIS A 164 8.13 6.89 -8.68
C HIS A 164 7.97 7.55 -10.06
N HIS A 165 6.96 8.40 -10.25
CA HIS A 165 6.86 9.27 -11.44
C HIS A 165 8.09 10.17 -11.60
N GLY A 166 8.60 10.73 -10.50
CA GLY A 166 9.87 11.45 -10.46
C GLY A 166 11.00 10.63 -11.09
N GLN A 167 11.20 9.38 -10.63
CA GLN A 167 12.23 8.49 -11.19
C GLN A 167 12.02 8.14 -12.66
N LEU A 168 10.77 7.99 -13.12
CA LEU A 168 10.46 7.79 -14.54
C LEU A 168 10.94 8.98 -15.39
N VAL A 169 10.60 10.20 -14.98
CA VAL A 169 11.03 11.45 -15.64
C VAL A 169 12.54 11.64 -15.54
N GLY A 170 13.15 11.36 -14.40
CA GLY A 170 14.60 11.44 -14.20
C GLY A 170 15.39 10.49 -15.10
N ARG A 171 14.96 9.22 -15.21
CA ARG A 171 15.56 8.24 -16.13
C ARG A 171 15.49 8.70 -17.59
N ARG A 172 14.32 9.20 -18.04
CA ARG A 172 14.15 9.76 -19.39
C ARG A 172 15.06 10.98 -19.61
N ALA A 173 15.11 11.91 -18.65
CA ALA A 173 15.95 13.10 -18.70
C ALA A 173 17.46 12.80 -18.71
N CYS A 174 17.90 11.65 -18.19
CA CYS A 174 19.28 11.19 -18.30
C CYS A 174 19.60 10.51 -19.65
N ILE A 175 18.63 9.85 -20.29
CA ILE A 175 18.85 9.07 -21.53
C ILE A 175 18.65 9.90 -22.81
N ILE A 176 17.66 10.79 -22.86
CA ILE A 176 17.40 11.67 -24.03
C ILE A 176 18.65 12.51 -24.42
N PRO A 177 19.48 13.01 -23.48
CA PRO A 177 20.73 13.70 -23.82
C PRO A 177 21.82 12.83 -24.47
N LEU A 178 21.68 11.50 -24.49
CA LEU A 178 22.69 10.55 -25.00
C LEU A 178 22.38 10.04 -26.40
N VAL A 179 21.10 9.92 -26.78
CA VAL A 179 20.68 9.39 -28.09
C VAL A 179 20.95 10.37 -29.26
N LYS A 180 20.94 9.87 -30.50
CA LYS A 180 21.18 10.67 -31.72
C LYS A 180 20.17 11.83 -31.82
N LYS A 181 20.63 13.02 -32.29
CA LYS A 181 19.83 14.27 -32.29
C LYS A 181 18.44 14.10 -32.92
N ASN A 182 18.35 13.37 -34.03
CA ASN A 182 17.10 13.12 -34.77
C ASN A 182 16.07 12.26 -34.02
N LEU A 183 16.48 11.50 -33.00
CA LEU A 183 15.58 10.67 -32.19
C LEU A 183 15.05 11.39 -30.95
N ARG A 184 15.67 12.51 -30.55
CA ARG A 184 15.40 13.17 -29.26
C ARG A 184 13.97 13.69 -29.15
N GLN A 185 13.44 14.31 -30.20
CA GLN A 185 12.07 14.84 -30.19
C GLN A 185 11.06 13.69 -30.07
N VAL A 186 11.19 12.67 -30.91
CA VAL A 186 10.34 11.46 -30.87
C VAL A 186 10.35 10.82 -29.46
N MET A 187 11.53 10.71 -28.83
CA MET A 187 11.67 10.16 -27.47
C MET A 187 11.22 11.11 -26.34
N CYS A 188 11.03 12.41 -26.59
CA CYS A 188 10.33 13.30 -25.66
C CYS A 188 8.82 13.01 -25.69
N ASP A 189 8.26 12.85 -26.89
CA ASP A 189 6.82 12.82 -27.15
C ASP A 189 6.17 11.44 -26.92
N LEU A 190 6.96 10.36 -27.01
CA LEU A 190 6.54 8.99 -26.66
C LEU A 190 6.19 8.88 -25.17
N LYS A 191 5.01 8.35 -24.83
CA LYS A 191 4.64 7.99 -23.45
C LYS A 191 5.50 6.83 -22.91
N SER A 192 5.33 6.50 -21.63
CA SER A 192 5.87 5.28 -21.01
C SER A 192 4.73 4.34 -20.64
N ASP A 193 4.97 3.04 -20.70
CA ASP A 193 4.05 1.98 -20.32
C ASP A 193 4.78 0.86 -19.56
N GLU A 194 4.93 -0.35 -20.14
CA GLU A 194 5.90 -1.36 -19.71
C GLU A 194 7.33 -0.87 -19.98
N PHE A 195 7.53 -0.13 -21.09
CA PHE A 195 8.82 0.39 -21.50
C PHE A 195 8.96 1.90 -21.23
N LEU A 196 10.20 2.34 -21.05
CA LEU A 196 10.53 3.72 -20.65
C LEU A 196 10.14 4.77 -21.72
N PHE A 197 9.94 4.33 -22.97
CA PHE A 197 9.60 5.16 -24.13
C PHE A 197 8.51 4.51 -25.02
N GLY A 198 7.72 3.57 -24.47
CA GLY A 198 7.00 2.57 -25.27
C GLY A 198 7.95 1.58 -25.94
#